data_AF-A0A1W9QXK9-F1
#
_entry.id   AF-A0A1W9QXK9-F1
#
_cell.length_a   1.000
_cell.length_b   1.000
_cell.length_c   1.000
_cell.angle_alpha   90.00
_cell.angle_beta   90.00
_cell.angle_gamma   90.00
#
_symmetry.space_group_name_H-M   'P 1'
#
loop_
_entity.id
_entity.type
_entity.pdbx_description
1 polymer ?
#
loop_
_entity_poly.entity_id
_entity_poly.type
_entity_poly.pdbx_seq_one_letter_code
_entity_poly.pdbx_strand_id
1 'polypeptide(L)'
;MKIKFLLLTLIAGFTLSTATLEAKSYTYSEVHKMPQSVEKDYYIWRFLTQKNTTTREAKAIIQDADRLNKKLKVAYKKKTGKNARLTPKPPLFKTAAKDKNAWKQRAQANSLFNEGIKMVERKKLQKAITNFHQAHRLYTKRWEKDKALFWLYLLTKEKKYLKKIKESYHINMYTLLAADITHSKYPKTIITPRVNKSRVFGIDAKDPIDWAKMKAKMNHPDADLDDLADDCESQATIGMHTYLKAKACNYQKSYFPMPYRKSMKQFSKKRQALIYAIARQESRFIPASVSRSFALGMMQFMPFLIEHIAKKKGEHMDLDMMFSPYKAIEYADFHLDYLNKYLYHPLFVAYAYNGGIGFTKRLIKKPNYFRTGAFEPYLSMEKMTNVEAREYGKRVLTNYVIYLNKLGKSTRLLPFIKTLTNPAETDRFR
;
A
#
# COMPACT_ATOMS: atom_id res chain seq x y z
N MET A 1 -48.31 -17.59 14.18
CA MET A 1 -47.85 -16.26 13.73
C MET A 1 -46.39 -16.32 13.26
N LYS A 2 -46.18 -16.36 11.95
CA LYS A 2 -44.86 -16.23 11.29
C LYS A 2 -45.00 -15.12 10.25
N ILE A 3 -44.37 -13.98 10.48
CA ILE A 3 -44.38 -12.86 9.53
C ILE A 3 -43.14 -13.01 8.64
N LYS A 4 -43.37 -13.35 7.36
CA LYS A 4 -42.38 -13.35 6.28
C LYS A 4 -42.12 -11.89 5.87
N PHE A 5 -40.86 -11.47 5.85
CA PHE A 5 -40.44 -10.23 5.21
C PHE A 5 -40.44 -10.42 3.69
N LEU A 6 -41.31 -9.68 3.00
CA LEU A 6 -41.41 -9.61 1.54
C LEU A 6 -40.32 -8.66 1.01
N LEU A 7 -39.49 -9.14 0.08
CA LEU A 7 -38.53 -8.33 -0.67
C LEU A 7 -39.28 -7.62 -1.80
N LEU A 8 -39.42 -6.30 -1.74
CA LEU A 8 -39.96 -5.50 -2.85
C LEU A 8 -38.85 -5.19 -3.87
N THR A 9 -38.93 -5.83 -5.02
CA THR A 9 -38.28 -5.43 -6.28
C THR A 9 -38.99 -4.21 -6.84
N LEU A 10 -38.30 -3.06 -6.89
CA LEU A 10 -38.79 -1.86 -7.58
C LEU A 10 -38.07 -1.73 -8.91
N ILE A 11 -38.80 -2.03 -9.99
CA ILE A 11 -38.45 -1.71 -11.37
C ILE A 11 -38.92 -0.26 -11.59
N ALA A 12 -38.00 0.67 -11.76
CA ALA A 12 -38.29 2.01 -12.25
C ALA A 12 -37.35 2.29 -13.43
N GLY A 13 -37.94 2.26 -14.63
CA GLY A 13 -37.28 2.74 -15.84
C GLY A 13 -37.12 4.26 -15.74
N PHE A 14 -35.88 4.71 -15.76
CA PHE A 14 -35.53 6.11 -16.00
C PHE A 14 -34.70 6.15 -17.28
N THR A 15 -35.22 6.88 -18.27
CA THR A 15 -34.52 7.26 -19.49
C THR A 15 -33.30 8.10 -19.11
N LEU A 16 -32.11 7.52 -19.31
CA LEU A 16 -30.82 8.17 -19.09
C LEU A 16 -30.61 9.23 -20.19
N SER A 17 -30.92 10.50 -19.91
CA SER A 17 -30.30 11.60 -20.65
C SER A 17 -28.86 11.74 -20.16
N THR A 18 -27.95 11.04 -20.83
CA THR A 18 -26.52 11.07 -20.56
C THR A 18 -25.92 12.34 -21.17
N ALA A 19 -25.93 13.44 -20.41
CA ALA A 19 -24.96 14.51 -20.63
C ALA A 19 -23.56 13.97 -20.28
N THR A 20 -22.98 13.20 -21.19
CA THR A 20 -21.59 12.76 -21.14
C THR A 20 -20.71 13.87 -21.71
N LEU A 21 -20.45 14.90 -20.90
CA LEU A 21 -19.34 15.80 -21.20
C LEU A 21 -18.05 14.97 -21.15
N GLU A 22 -17.24 15.03 -22.20
CA GLU A 22 -16.17 14.07 -22.45
C GLU A 22 -15.10 14.10 -21.35
N ALA A 23 -14.87 12.97 -20.70
CA ALA A 23 -13.66 12.75 -19.93
C ALA A 23 -12.44 13.05 -20.83
N LYS A 24 -11.41 13.69 -20.25
CA LYS A 24 -10.18 14.07 -20.97
C LYS A 24 -9.76 12.98 -21.96
N SER A 25 -9.75 13.35 -23.23
CA SER A 25 -9.37 12.48 -24.34
C SER A 25 -7.87 12.60 -24.63
N TYR A 26 -7.32 11.54 -25.20
CA TYR A 26 -5.91 11.40 -25.53
C TYR A 26 -5.79 11.01 -27.00
N THR A 27 -4.86 11.63 -27.71
CA THR A 27 -4.49 11.27 -29.07
C THR A 27 -3.42 10.16 -29.08
N TYR A 28 -3.30 9.45 -30.19
CA TYR A 28 -2.22 8.47 -30.37
C TYR A 28 -0.84 9.11 -30.16
N SER A 29 -0.60 10.29 -30.75
CA SER A 29 0.70 10.98 -30.69
C SER A 29 1.11 11.35 -29.27
N GLU A 30 0.16 11.88 -28.48
CA GLU A 30 0.42 12.24 -27.07
C GLU A 30 0.83 11.02 -26.25
N VAL A 31 0.09 9.92 -26.35
CA VAL A 31 0.39 8.69 -25.58
C VAL A 31 1.68 8.05 -26.08
N HIS A 32 1.89 8.01 -27.40
CA HIS A 32 3.07 7.39 -28.01
C HIS A 32 4.39 8.04 -27.53
N LYS A 33 4.40 9.37 -27.40
CA LYS A 33 5.58 10.14 -26.95
C LYS A 33 5.92 9.96 -25.46
N MET A 34 5.02 9.42 -24.64
CA MET A 34 5.29 9.21 -23.21
C MET A 34 6.41 8.18 -23.00
N PRO A 35 7.25 8.34 -21.95
CA PRO A 35 8.30 7.38 -21.63
C PRO A 35 7.70 6.04 -21.20
N GLN A 36 8.29 4.94 -21.67
CA GLN A 36 7.83 3.59 -21.33
C GLN A 36 7.82 3.39 -19.81
N SER A 37 6.64 3.14 -19.26
CA SER A 37 6.41 3.15 -17.83
C SER A 37 5.02 2.60 -17.47
N VAL A 38 4.80 2.39 -16.18
CA VAL A 38 3.48 2.03 -15.62
C VAL A 38 2.45 3.14 -15.86
N GLU A 39 2.90 4.38 -15.82
CA GLU A 39 2.10 5.56 -16.04
C GLU A 39 1.69 5.64 -17.51
N LYS A 40 2.62 5.36 -18.44
CA LYS A 40 2.28 5.20 -19.87
C LYS A 40 1.27 4.06 -20.07
N ASP A 41 1.45 2.90 -19.43
CA ASP A 41 0.48 1.79 -19.51
C ASP A 41 -0.94 2.23 -19.12
N TYR A 42 -1.05 3.09 -18.12
CA TYR A 42 -2.33 3.66 -17.70
C TYR A 42 -2.94 4.56 -18.79
N TYR A 43 -2.14 5.42 -19.41
CA TYR A 43 -2.62 6.26 -20.51
C TYR A 43 -2.93 5.46 -21.78
N ILE A 44 -2.19 4.38 -22.06
CA ILE A 44 -2.55 3.41 -23.12
C ILE A 44 -3.91 2.80 -22.79
N TRP A 45 -4.16 2.42 -21.54
CA TRP A 45 -5.47 1.90 -21.15
C TRP A 45 -6.57 2.96 -21.32
N ARG A 46 -6.35 4.20 -20.88
CA ARG A 46 -7.30 5.31 -21.09
C ARG A 46 -7.61 5.47 -22.57
N PHE A 47 -6.58 5.60 -23.40
CA PHE A 47 -6.67 5.70 -24.86
C PHE A 47 -7.48 4.55 -25.47
N LEU A 48 -7.16 3.29 -25.15
CA LEU A 48 -7.89 2.13 -25.66
C LEU A 48 -9.36 2.08 -25.25
N THR A 49 -9.74 2.73 -24.13
CA THR A 49 -11.13 2.75 -23.65
C THR A 49 -12.00 3.84 -24.28
N GLN A 50 -11.40 4.81 -24.98
CA GLN A 50 -12.14 5.90 -25.63
C GLN A 50 -12.96 5.39 -26.81
N LYS A 51 -14.06 6.05 -27.15
CA LYS A 51 -14.91 5.67 -28.30
C LYS A 51 -14.16 5.80 -29.63
N ASN A 52 -13.46 6.91 -29.83
CA ASN A 52 -12.78 7.30 -31.07
C ASN A 52 -11.51 6.50 -31.41
N THR A 53 -10.92 5.76 -30.48
CA THR A 53 -9.72 4.97 -30.76
C THR A 53 -9.99 3.86 -31.77
N THR A 54 -9.28 3.91 -32.90
CA THR A 54 -9.43 2.98 -34.02
C THR A 54 -8.71 1.65 -33.76
N THR A 55 -9.10 0.61 -34.49
CA THR A 55 -8.43 -0.70 -34.47
C THR A 55 -6.97 -0.61 -34.88
N ARG A 56 -6.62 0.27 -35.83
CA ARG A 56 -5.24 0.48 -36.31
C ARG A 56 -4.37 1.08 -35.21
N GLU A 57 -4.83 2.16 -34.59
CA GLU A 57 -4.12 2.79 -33.47
C GLU A 57 -3.99 1.85 -32.28
N ALA A 58 -5.05 1.10 -31.95
CA ALA A 58 -5.01 0.12 -30.86
C ALA A 58 -3.94 -0.95 -31.08
N LYS A 59 -3.81 -1.47 -32.31
CA LYS A 59 -2.77 -2.43 -32.70
C LYS A 59 -1.35 -1.84 -32.60
N ALA A 60 -1.18 -0.58 -32.97
CA ALA A 60 0.11 0.10 -32.91
C ALA A 60 0.53 0.40 -31.46
N ILE A 61 -0.33 1.08 -30.70
CA ILE A 61 0.00 1.62 -29.38
C ILE A 61 0.24 0.53 -28.32
N ILE A 62 -0.32 -0.67 -28.48
CA ILE A 62 -0.16 -1.73 -27.47
C ILE A 62 1.30 -2.15 -27.29
N GLN A 63 2.12 -2.03 -28.34
CA GLN A 63 3.55 -2.37 -28.29
C GLN A 63 4.37 -1.38 -27.46
N ASP A 64 3.83 -0.20 -27.16
CA ASP A 64 4.46 0.78 -26.30
C ASP A 64 4.36 0.45 -24.81
N ALA A 65 3.47 -0.47 -24.44
CA ALA A 65 3.27 -0.83 -23.05
C ALA A 65 4.56 -1.44 -22.44
N ASP A 66 4.83 -1.08 -21.19
CA ASP A 66 5.81 -1.74 -20.33
C ASP A 66 5.34 -3.16 -19.99
N ARG A 67 4.06 -3.32 -19.66
CA ARG A 67 3.48 -4.62 -19.34
C ARG A 67 1.98 -4.72 -19.64
N LEU A 68 1.53 -5.96 -19.88
CA LEU A 68 0.12 -6.25 -20.08
C LEU A 68 -0.56 -6.75 -18.80
N ASN A 69 -1.23 -5.83 -18.10
CA ASN A 69 -2.17 -6.21 -17.03
C ASN A 69 -3.53 -6.67 -17.61
N LYS A 70 -4.42 -7.16 -16.73
CA LYS A 70 -5.76 -7.62 -17.14
C LYS A 70 -6.59 -6.52 -17.82
N LYS A 71 -6.54 -5.27 -17.34
CA LYS A 71 -7.32 -4.15 -17.88
C LYS A 71 -6.90 -3.80 -19.31
N LEU A 72 -5.59 -3.73 -19.57
CA LEU A 72 -5.04 -3.52 -20.91
C LEU A 72 -5.45 -4.62 -21.87
N LYS A 73 -5.29 -5.90 -21.47
CA LYS A 73 -5.69 -7.05 -22.29
C LYS A 73 -7.17 -6.99 -22.67
N VAL A 74 -8.04 -6.65 -21.72
CA VAL A 74 -9.49 -6.52 -21.95
C VAL A 74 -9.81 -5.35 -22.88
N ALA A 75 -9.25 -4.16 -22.62
CA ALA A 75 -9.49 -2.99 -23.46
C ALA A 75 -9.01 -3.21 -24.90
N TYR A 76 -7.82 -3.78 -25.07
CA TYR A 76 -7.27 -4.14 -26.37
C TYR A 76 -8.14 -5.17 -27.11
N LYS A 77 -8.58 -6.24 -26.42
CA LYS A 77 -9.45 -7.26 -27.02
C LYS A 77 -10.79 -6.66 -27.46
N LYS A 78 -11.38 -5.78 -26.65
CA LYS A 78 -12.63 -5.07 -27.00
C LYS A 78 -12.47 -4.22 -28.26
N LYS A 79 -11.30 -3.62 -28.49
CA LYS A 79 -11.03 -2.77 -29.66
C LYS A 79 -10.65 -3.54 -30.92
N THR A 80 -9.96 -4.67 -30.77
CA THR A 80 -9.32 -5.36 -31.92
C THR A 80 -9.87 -6.75 -32.22
N GLY A 81 -10.66 -7.32 -31.32
CA GLY A 81 -11.06 -8.73 -31.35
C GLY A 81 -9.95 -9.72 -30.99
N LYS A 82 -8.70 -9.26 -30.82
CA LYS A 82 -7.51 -10.12 -30.63
C LYS A 82 -6.97 -10.07 -29.20
N ASN A 83 -6.23 -11.10 -28.81
CA ASN A 83 -5.51 -11.11 -27.54
C ASN A 83 -4.22 -10.27 -27.66
N ALA A 84 -3.99 -9.36 -26.71
CA ALA A 84 -2.78 -8.55 -26.67
C ALA A 84 -1.54 -9.41 -26.38
N ARG A 85 -0.45 -9.17 -27.12
CA ARG A 85 0.88 -9.73 -26.89
C ARG A 85 1.92 -8.64 -27.11
N LEU A 86 2.95 -8.59 -26.26
CA LEU A 86 4.10 -7.73 -26.46
C LEU A 86 5.18 -8.50 -27.19
N THR A 87 5.85 -7.84 -28.13
CA THR A 87 7.13 -8.31 -28.64
C THR A 87 8.16 -8.26 -27.51
N PRO A 88 8.95 -9.32 -27.28
CA PRO A 88 10.02 -9.29 -26.29
C PRO A 88 10.97 -8.13 -26.58
N LYS A 89 11.17 -7.25 -25.58
CA LYS A 89 12.15 -6.16 -25.67
C LYS A 89 13.41 -6.57 -24.93
N PRO A 90 14.61 -6.29 -25.46
CA PRO A 90 15.84 -6.43 -24.68
C PRO A 90 15.74 -5.54 -23.43
N PRO A 91 16.28 -5.98 -22.28
CA PRO A 91 16.23 -5.19 -21.05
C PRO A 91 16.95 -3.86 -21.26
N LEU A 92 16.28 -2.75 -20.91
CA LEU A 92 16.80 -1.37 -21.06
C LEU A 92 18.15 -1.14 -20.36
N PHE A 93 18.44 -1.93 -19.32
CA PHE A 93 19.73 -1.96 -18.65
C PHE A 93 20.11 -3.42 -18.36
N LYS A 94 21.40 -3.76 -18.47
CA LYS A 94 21.90 -5.02 -17.90
C LYS A 94 21.60 -4.98 -16.40
N THR A 95 20.68 -5.82 -15.94
CA THR A 95 20.55 -6.04 -14.50
C THR A 95 21.90 -6.49 -13.99
N ALA A 96 22.56 -5.68 -13.14
CA ALA A 96 23.66 -6.16 -12.32
C ALA A 96 23.25 -7.54 -11.78
N ALA A 97 24.16 -8.52 -11.81
CA ALA A 97 23.92 -9.89 -11.37
C ALA A 97 23.54 -9.91 -9.87
N LYS A 98 22.34 -9.45 -9.55
CA LYS A 98 21.77 -9.43 -8.22
C LYS A 98 21.36 -10.86 -7.94
N ASP A 99 22.33 -11.58 -7.39
CA ASP A 99 22.24 -12.85 -6.70
C ASP A 99 21.06 -13.70 -7.18
N LYS A 100 21.26 -14.42 -8.31
CA LYS A 100 20.25 -15.27 -8.97
C LYS A 100 19.54 -16.24 -8.00
N ASN A 101 20.12 -16.46 -6.81
CA ASN A 101 19.62 -17.35 -5.78
C ASN A 101 18.93 -16.64 -4.59
N ALA A 102 18.95 -15.30 -4.49
CA ALA A 102 18.35 -14.58 -3.37
C ALA A 102 16.83 -14.82 -3.22
N TRP A 103 16.11 -14.97 -4.35
CA TRP A 103 14.68 -15.31 -4.31
C TRP A 103 14.43 -16.74 -3.83
N LYS A 104 15.30 -17.71 -4.21
CA LYS A 104 15.23 -19.11 -3.75
C LYS A 104 15.48 -19.19 -2.25
N GLN A 105 16.53 -18.53 -1.77
CA GLN A 105 16.86 -18.45 -0.35
C GLN A 105 15.70 -17.85 0.45
N ARG A 106 15.12 -16.75 -0.03
CA ARG A 106 13.96 -16.13 0.62
C ARG A 106 12.72 -17.04 0.60
N ALA A 107 12.49 -17.77 -0.49
CA ALA A 107 11.39 -18.74 -0.56
C ALA A 107 11.57 -19.87 0.46
N GLN A 108 12.78 -20.40 0.61
CA GLN A 108 13.13 -21.38 1.63
C GLN A 108 12.93 -20.81 3.05
N ALA A 109 13.39 -19.59 3.33
CA ALA A 109 13.18 -18.93 4.61
C ALA A 109 11.69 -18.75 4.95
N ASN A 110 10.87 -18.38 3.97
CA ASN A 110 9.42 -18.28 4.12
C ASN A 110 8.78 -19.65 4.39
N SER A 111 9.24 -20.70 3.71
CA SER A 111 8.77 -22.07 3.93
C SER A 111 9.00 -22.50 5.38
N LEU A 112 10.24 -22.33 5.87
CA LEU A 112 10.61 -22.63 7.26
C LEU A 112 9.80 -21.79 8.26
N PHE A 113 9.64 -20.50 8.00
CA PHE A 113 8.84 -19.64 8.88
C PHE A 113 7.38 -20.12 8.95
N ASN A 114 6.77 -20.44 7.81
CA ASN A 114 5.39 -20.95 7.76
C ASN A 114 5.27 -22.32 8.46
N GLU A 115 6.27 -23.19 8.33
CA GLU A 115 6.31 -24.45 9.06
C GLU A 115 6.44 -24.23 10.57
N GLY A 116 7.24 -23.24 10.98
CA GLY A 116 7.31 -22.78 12.36
C GLY A 116 5.94 -22.38 12.91
N ILE A 117 5.16 -21.59 12.15
CA ILE A 117 3.79 -21.22 12.52
C ILE A 117 2.88 -22.45 12.68
N LYS A 118 2.91 -23.40 11.74
CA LYS A 118 2.14 -24.65 11.87
C LYS A 118 2.55 -25.47 13.10
N MET A 119 3.84 -25.48 13.46
CA MET A 119 4.33 -26.15 14.66
C MET A 119 3.82 -25.46 15.94
N VAL A 120 3.70 -24.13 15.95
CA VAL A 120 3.04 -23.39 17.04
C VAL A 120 1.57 -23.81 17.17
N GLU A 121 0.83 -23.88 16.06
CA GLU A 121 -0.58 -24.33 16.07
C GLU A 121 -0.74 -25.75 16.61
N ARG A 122 0.21 -26.63 16.30
CA ARG A 122 0.26 -28.02 16.79
C ARG A 122 0.87 -28.18 18.17
N LYS A 123 1.18 -27.07 18.88
CA LYS A 123 1.85 -27.04 20.19
C LYS A 123 3.23 -27.73 20.22
N LYS A 124 3.87 -27.92 19.06
CA LYS A 124 5.22 -28.51 18.92
C LYS A 124 6.29 -27.41 19.05
N LEU A 125 6.38 -26.79 20.22
CA LEU A 125 7.12 -25.53 20.42
C LEU A 125 8.61 -25.64 20.10
N GLN A 126 9.29 -26.74 20.47
CA GLN A 126 10.70 -26.91 20.16
C GLN A 126 10.97 -26.98 18.65
N LYS A 127 10.09 -27.66 17.90
CA LYS A 127 10.17 -27.69 16.42
C LYS A 127 9.91 -26.32 15.82
N ALA A 128 9.01 -25.53 16.40
CA ALA A 128 8.77 -24.15 15.98
C ALA A 128 10.01 -23.28 16.19
N ILE A 129 10.66 -23.37 17.35
CA ILE A 129 11.91 -22.65 17.67
C ILE A 129 13.00 -22.97 16.64
N THR A 130 13.24 -24.25 16.34
CA THR A 130 14.21 -24.67 15.32
C THR A 130 13.92 -24.05 13.96
N ASN A 131 12.67 -24.09 13.51
CA ASN A 131 12.25 -23.50 12.24
C ASN A 131 12.47 -21.98 12.20
N PHE A 132 12.12 -21.25 13.26
CA PHE A 132 12.31 -19.80 13.31
C PHE A 132 13.79 -19.41 13.35
N HIS A 133 14.66 -20.19 14.01
CA HIS A 133 16.10 -19.99 13.93
C HIS A 133 16.65 -20.17 12.52
N GLN A 134 16.25 -21.24 11.82
CA GLN A 134 16.69 -21.48 10.44
C GLN A 134 16.16 -20.40 9.49
N ALA A 135 14.89 -20.01 9.62
CA ALA A 135 14.31 -18.91 8.85
C ALA A 135 15.08 -17.59 9.09
N HIS A 136 15.37 -17.25 10.34
CA HIS A 136 16.15 -16.05 10.69
C HIS A 136 17.54 -16.02 10.02
N ARG A 137 18.24 -17.17 9.98
CA ARG A 137 19.55 -17.29 9.33
C ARG A 137 19.47 -17.05 7.81
N LEU A 138 18.40 -17.52 7.16
CA LEU A 138 18.24 -17.42 5.70
C LEU A 138 17.63 -16.10 5.23
N TYR A 139 16.84 -15.40 6.06
CA TYR A 139 16.30 -14.10 5.67
C TYR A 139 17.41 -13.09 5.42
N THR A 140 17.33 -12.33 4.34
CA THR A 140 18.27 -11.23 4.04
C THR A 140 17.68 -9.87 4.38
N LYS A 141 16.34 -9.72 4.29
CA LYS A 141 15.66 -8.48 4.65
C LYS A 141 15.54 -8.35 6.16
N ARG A 142 15.95 -7.18 6.67
CA ARG A 142 16.00 -6.90 8.11
C ARG A 142 14.66 -7.12 8.82
N TRP A 143 13.55 -6.65 8.25
CA TRP A 143 12.23 -6.81 8.86
C TRP A 143 11.76 -8.28 8.95
N GLU A 144 12.21 -9.16 8.04
CA GLU A 144 11.91 -10.59 8.09
C GLU A 144 12.73 -11.28 9.18
N LYS A 145 13.99 -10.85 9.38
CA LYS A 145 14.81 -11.27 10.52
C LYS A 145 14.17 -10.87 11.85
N ASP A 146 13.69 -9.62 11.96
CA ASP A 146 13.04 -9.10 13.17
C ASP A 146 11.76 -9.87 13.50
N LYS A 147 10.97 -10.20 12.47
CA LYS A 147 9.79 -11.08 12.60
C LYS A 147 10.14 -12.43 13.21
N ALA A 148 11.17 -13.10 12.70
CA ALA A 148 11.61 -14.40 13.21
C ALA A 148 12.15 -14.29 14.66
N LEU A 149 12.94 -13.25 14.96
CA LEU A 149 13.41 -12.97 16.32
C LEU A 149 12.25 -12.73 17.30
N PHE A 150 11.19 -12.04 16.85
CA PHE A 150 10.04 -11.78 17.71
C PHE A 150 9.29 -13.06 18.05
N TRP A 151 9.13 -13.98 17.09
CA TRP A 151 8.56 -15.30 17.36
C TRP A 151 9.43 -16.14 18.30
N LEU A 152 10.76 -16.09 18.14
CA LEU A 152 11.69 -16.72 19.09
C LEU A 152 11.51 -16.14 20.50
N TYR A 153 11.37 -14.83 20.65
CA TYR A 153 11.02 -14.20 21.93
C TYR A 153 9.67 -14.69 22.47
N LEU A 154 8.62 -14.73 21.65
CA LEU A 154 7.30 -15.16 22.08
C LEU A 154 7.33 -16.58 22.67
N LEU A 155 8.11 -17.48 22.06
CA LEU A 155 8.21 -18.90 22.43
C LEU A 155 9.12 -19.15 23.63
N THR A 156 10.26 -18.44 23.71
CA THR A 156 11.30 -18.72 24.73
C THR A 156 11.29 -17.75 25.91
N LYS A 157 10.66 -16.58 25.73
CA LYS A 157 10.73 -15.41 26.62
C LYS A 157 12.13 -14.84 26.85
N GLU A 158 13.14 -15.29 26.11
CA GLU A 158 14.51 -14.80 26.25
C GLU A 158 14.65 -13.36 25.75
N LYS A 159 15.04 -12.44 26.65
CA LYS A 159 15.18 -11.00 26.34
C LYS A 159 16.27 -10.69 25.29
N LYS A 160 17.21 -11.61 25.05
CA LYS A 160 18.27 -11.46 24.03
C LYS A 160 17.70 -11.20 22.62
N TYR A 161 16.56 -11.79 22.30
CA TYR A 161 15.90 -11.59 21.00
C TYR A 161 15.33 -10.17 20.87
N LEU A 162 14.75 -9.62 21.95
CA LEU A 162 14.29 -8.22 21.96
C LEU A 162 15.46 -7.24 21.84
N LYS A 163 16.60 -7.53 22.51
CA LYS A 163 17.82 -6.73 22.36
C LYS A 163 18.28 -6.67 20.89
N LYS A 164 18.35 -7.83 20.22
CA LYS A 164 18.69 -7.91 18.78
C LYS A 164 17.71 -7.16 17.88
N ILE A 165 16.40 -7.22 18.17
CA ILE A 165 15.40 -6.47 17.40
C ILE A 165 15.60 -4.95 17.57
N LYS A 166 15.96 -4.47 18.76
CA LYS A 166 16.18 -3.03 19.01
C LYS A 166 17.39 -2.45 18.28
N GLU A 167 18.33 -3.31 17.88
CA GLU A 167 19.49 -2.94 17.05
C GLU A 167 19.11 -2.84 15.54
N SER A 168 17.88 -3.19 15.16
CA SER A 168 17.41 -3.10 13.79
C SER A 168 17.26 -1.67 13.31
N TYR A 169 17.86 -1.35 12.15
CA TYR A 169 17.64 -0.08 11.46
C TYR A 169 16.25 0.01 10.81
N HIS A 170 15.61 -1.13 10.52
CA HIS A 170 14.37 -1.15 9.77
C HIS A 170 13.17 -0.96 10.69
N ILE A 171 12.47 0.16 10.56
CA ILE A 171 11.24 0.41 11.32
C ILE A 171 10.13 -0.54 10.89
N ASN A 172 9.67 -1.37 11.83
CA ASN A 172 8.56 -2.31 11.63
C ASN A 172 7.83 -2.58 12.95
N MET A 173 6.70 -3.28 12.87
CA MET A 173 5.86 -3.66 14.01
C MET A 173 6.68 -4.26 15.16
N TYR A 174 7.60 -5.17 14.86
CA TYR A 174 8.38 -5.89 15.86
C TYR A 174 9.38 -4.97 16.58
N THR A 175 9.97 -3.99 15.89
CA THR A 175 10.83 -2.97 16.52
C THR A 175 10.08 -2.08 17.51
N LEU A 176 8.84 -1.70 17.18
CA LEU A 176 8.00 -0.92 18.11
C LEU A 176 7.52 -1.78 19.28
N LEU A 177 7.16 -3.04 19.05
CA LEU A 177 6.78 -3.96 20.12
C LEU A 177 7.94 -4.26 21.06
N ALA A 178 9.14 -4.49 20.54
CA ALA A 178 10.33 -4.67 21.37
C ALA A 178 10.62 -3.43 22.23
N ALA A 179 10.43 -2.23 21.66
CA ALA A 179 10.56 -0.99 22.43
C ALA A 179 9.49 -0.88 23.53
N ASP A 180 8.23 -1.19 23.22
CA ASP A 180 7.12 -1.16 24.18
C ASP A 180 7.31 -2.16 25.33
N ILE A 181 7.65 -3.41 25.01
CA ILE A 181 7.85 -4.49 25.98
C ILE A 181 9.06 -4.21 26.89
N THR A 182 10.09 -3.53 26.38
CA THR A 182 11.27 -3.14 27.16
C THR A 182 11.18 -1.73 27.74
N HIS A 183 10.00 -1.10 27.69
CA HIS A 183 9.76 0.27 28.16
C HIS A 183 10.78 1.30 27.65
N SER A 184 11.25 1.15 26.41
CA SER A 184 12.24 2.01 25.78
C SER A 184 11.64 2.95 24.73
N LYS A 185 12.44 3.93 24.29
CA LYS A 185 12.04 4.89 23.25
C LYS A 185 11.96 4.20 21.87
N TYR A 186 11.07 4.69 21.01
CA TYR A 186 11.04 4.25 19.61
C TYR A 186 12.32 4.63 18.85
N PRO A 187 12.67 3.87 17.79
CA PRO A 187 13.97 4.03 17.14
C PRO A 187 14.18 5.44 16.58
N LYS A 188 15.39 5.97 16.75
CA LYS A 188 15.78 7.31 16.26
C LYS A 188 15.87 7.41 14.72
N THR A 189 15.85 6.28 14.01
CA THR A 189 15.84 6.23 12.53
C THR A 189 14.49 6.62 11.92
N ILE A 190 13.49 6.97 12.74
CA ILE A 190 12.21 7.57 12.32
C ILE A 190 12.41 9.08 12.10
N ILE A 191 12.56 9.48 10.84
CA ILE A 191 12.84 10.87 10.45
C ILE A 191 11.55 11.59 10.00
N THR A 192 11.34 12.82 10.46
CA THR A 192 10.38 13.74 9.84
C THR A 192 11.17 14.84 9.14
N PRO A 193 11.17 14.90 7.80
CA PRO A 193 11.87 15.95 7.08
C PRO A 193 11.23 17.32 7.36
N ARG A 194 12.05 18.37 7.33
CA ARG A 194 11.61 19.76 7.39
C ARG A 194 11.94 20.40 6.05
N VAL A 195 10.92 20.84 5.33
CA VAL A 195 11.08 21.42 3.99
C VAL A 195 10.34 22.75 3.94
N ASN A 196 11.09 23.80 3.57
CA ASN A 196 10.59 25.18 3.54
C ASN A 196 10.04 25.56 2.16
N LYS A 197 10.68 25.09 1.08
CA LYS A 197 10.25 25.37 -0.31
C LYS A 197 8.84 24.82 -0.54
N SER A 198 7.94 25.63 -1.08
CA SER A 198 6.56 25.21 -1.37
C SER A 198 6.49 24.31 -2.62
N ARG A 199 7.25 24.67 -3.66
CA ARG A 199 7.37 23.99 -4.95
C ARG A 199 8.80 24.08 -5.49
N VAL A 200 9.12 23.23 -6.47
CA VAL A 200 10.32 23.33 -7.31
C VAL A 200 9.93 23.61 -8.75
N PHE A 201 10.85 24.18 -9.54
CA PHE A 201 10.62 24.44 -10.97
C PHE A 201 10.80 23.14 -11.79
N GLY A 202 10.04 23.00 -12.88
CA GLY A 202 10.23 21.90 -13.84
C GLY A 202 9.76 20.51 -13.40
N ILE A 203 9.11 20.37 -12.24
CA ILE A 203 8.52 19.10 -11.77
C ILE A 203 7.09 19.35 -11.29
N ASP A 204 6.11 18.77 -11.98
CA ASP A 204 4.74 18.69 -11.46
C ASP A 204 4.55 17.42 -10.62
N ALA A 205 4.35 17.60 -9.31
CA ALA A 205 4.10 16.50 -8.38
C ALA A 205 2.84 15.68 -8.70
N LYS A 206 1.91 16.25 -9.49
CA LYS A 206 0.63 15.65 -9.86
C LYS A 206 0.66 14.99 -11.24
N ASP A 207 1.69 15.22 -12.05
CA ASP A 207 1.78 14.61 -13.38
C ASP A 207 2.44 13.22 -13.31
N PRO A 208 1.72 12.13 -13.66
CA PRO A 208 2.29 10.79 -13.74
C PRO A 208 3.46 10.69 -14.71
N ILE A 209 3.49 11.50 -15.77
CA ILE A 209 4.59 11.47 -16.75
C ILE A 209 5.85 12.10 -16.19
N ASP A 210 5.77 13.17 -15.40
CA ASP A 210 6.93 13.69 -14.67
C ASP A 210 7.44 12.69 -13.63
N TRP A 211 6.56 11.97 -12.95
CA TRP A 211 6.98 10.86 -12.08
C TRP A 211 7.65 9.72 -12.85
N ALA A 212 7.17 9.39 -14.06
CA ALA A 212 7.80 8.40 -14.92
C ALA A 212 9.21 8.84 -15.36
N LYS A 213 9.39 10.11 -15.75
CA LYS A 213 10.71 10.70 -16.06
C LYS A 213 11.65 10.62 -14.85
N MET A 214 11.18 10.99 -13.65
CA MET A 214 11.97 10.89 -12.42
C MET A 214 12.41 9.45 -12.13
N LYS A 215 11.53 8.45 -12.31
CA LYS A 215 11.91 7.05 -12.15
C LYS A 215 12.94 6.58 -13.17
N ALA A 216 12.89 7.08 -14.40
CA ALA A 216 13.89 6.79 -15.41
C ALA A 216 15.27 7.34 -14.98
N LYS A 217 15.33 8.62 -14.54
CA LYS A 217 16.54 9.22 -13.97
C LYS A 217 17.08 8.40 -12.79
N MET A 218 16.22 8.06 -11.83
CA MET A 218 16.55 7.28 -10.64
C MET A 218 17.07 5.85 -10.89
N ASN A 219 16.81 5.29 -12.08
CA ASN A 219 17.25 3.94 -12.44
C ASN A 219 18.47 3.96 -13.38
N HIS A 220 18.95 5.15 -13.77
CA HIS A 220 20.18 5.28 -14.51
C HIS A 220 21.37 4.78 -13.65
N PRO A 221 22.35 4.06 -14.22
CA PRO A 221 23.49 3.53 -13.47
C PRO A 221 24.28 4.61 -12.71
N ASP A 222 24.45 5.78 -13.32
CA ASP A 222 25.22 6.90 -12.77
C ASP A 222 24.36 7.90 -11.98
N ALA A 223 23.14 7.52 -11.60
CA ALA A 223 22.25 8.43 -10.88
C ALA A 223 22.75 8.71 -9.45
N ASP A 224 23.04 9.98 -9.15
CA ASP A 224 23.16 10.45 -7.78
C ASP A 224 21.77 10.63 -7.17
N LEU A 225 21.41 9.72 -6.26
CA LEU A 225 20.08 9.72 -5.64
C LEU A 225 19.92 10.79 -4.56
N ASP A 226 21.01 11.29 -3.98
CA ASP A 226 20.95 12.39 -3.02
C ASP A 226 20.77 13.72 -3.77
N ASP A 227 21.50 13.93 -4.87
CA ASP A 227 21.32 15.10 -5.74
C ASP A 227 19.89 15.17 -6.33
N LEU A 228 19.40 14.05 -6.90
CA LEU A 228 18.01 13.97 -7.37
C LEU A 228 16.97 14.22 -6.27
N ALA A 229 17.28 13.84 -5.02
CA ALA A 229 16.41 14.13 -3.89
C ALA A 229 16.37 15.64 -3.60
N ASP A 230 17.52 16.30 -3.64
CA ASP A 230 17.65 17.72 -3.33
C ASP A 230 17.00 18.59 -4.42
N ASP A 231 17.11 18.18 -5.69
CA ASP A 231 16.40 18.76 -6.85
C ASP A 231 14.87 18.80 -6.69
N CYS A 232 14.30 17.81 -5.99
CA CYS A 232 12.87 17.73 -5.74
C CYS A 232 12.49 18.05 -4.29
N GLU A 233 13.33 18.74 -3.53
CA GLU A 233 13.03 19.13 -2.15
C GLU A 233 12.00 20.28 -2.09
N SER A 234 10.71 19.94 -2.03
CA SER A 234 9.64 20.89 -1.70
C SER A 234 8.47 20.24 -0.98
N GLN A 235 7.56 21.04 -0.44
CA GLN A 235 6.31 20.56 0.16
C GLN A 235 5.43 19.82 -0.87
N ALA A 236 5.38 20.29 -2.12
CA ALA A 236 4.62 19.64 -3.20
C ALA A 236 5.20 18.28 -3.59
N THR A 237 6.53 18.16 -3.63
CA THR A 237 7.25 16.95 -4.08
C THR A 237 7.82 16.13 -2.91
N ILE A 238 7.39 16.35 -1.66
CA ILE A 238 7.98 15.71 -0.49
C ILE A 238 7.95 14.17 -0.54
N GLY A 239 6.94 13.59 -1.20
CA GLY A 239 6.85 12.16 -1.42
C GLY A 239 8.00 11.64 -2.30
N MET A 240 8.33 12.36 -3.37
CA MET A 240 9.45 12.05 -4.27
C MET A 240 10.78 12.23 -3.53
N HIS A 241 10.98 13.39 -2.88
CA HIS A 241 12.20 13.70 -2.11
C HIS A 241 12.49 12.61 -1.06
N THR A 242 11.51 12.31 -0.20
CA THR A 242 11.72 11.32 0.86
C THR A 242 11.86 9.88 0.35
N TYR A 243 11.28 9.57 -0.81
CA TYR A 243 11.48 8.29 -1.47
C TYR A 243 12.92 8.15 -1.97
N LEU A 244 13.45 9.18 -2.61
CA LEU A 244 14.84 9.24 -3.10
C LEU A 244 15.84 9.18 -1.95
N LYS A 245 15.69 10.01 -0.90
CA LYS A 245 16.54 9.94 0.31
C LYS A 245 16.48 8.56 0.98
N ALA A 246 15.34 7.86 0.94
CA ALA A 246 15.24 6.50 1.46
C ALA A 246 16.02 5.51 0.59
N LYS A 247 15.94 5.63 -0.74
CA LYS A 247 16.67 4.78 -1.69
C LYS A 247 18.19 5.02 -1.59
N ALA A 248 18.62 6.28 -1.53
CA ALA A 248 20.02 6.69 -1.38
C ALA A 248 20.68 6.04 -0.15
N CYS A 249 20.02 6.08 1.01
CA CYS A 249 20.53 5.43 2.23
C CYS A 249 20.18 3.93 2.36
N ASN A 250 19.84 3.24 1.27
CA ASN A 250 19.46 1.82 1.26
C ASN A 250 18.38 1.46 2.30
N TYR A 251 17.42 2.37 2.52
CA TYR A 251 16.32 2.26 3.48
C TYR A 251 16.75 2.08 4.94
N GLN A 252 17.97 2.50 5.30
CA GLN A 252 18.43 2.50 6.69
C GLN A 252 17.72 3.57 7.55
N LYS A 253 17.27 4.66 6.93
CA LYS A 253 16.42 5.69 7.54
C LYS A 253 14.98 5.53 7.05
N SER A 254 14.01 5.78 7.93
CA SER A 254 12.59 5.73 7.60
C SER A 254 11.96 7.11 7.71
N TYR A 255 11.57 7.67 6.57
CA TYR A 255 10.96 9.00 6.50
C TYR A 255 9.44 8.92 6.72
N PHE A 256 8.93 9.87 7.50
CA PHE A 256 7.53 10.07 7.89
C PHE A 256 7.18 11.57 7.75
N PRO A 257 7.06 12.06 6.50
CA PRO A 257 6.61 13.42 6.25
C PRO A 257 5.12 13.59 6.60
N MET A 258 4.69 14.83 6.80
CA MET A 258 3.28 15.18 7.04
C MET A 258 2.85 16.29 6.06
N PRO A 259 2.78 16.00 4.74
CA PRO A 259 2.37 16.98 3.74
C PRO A 259 0.90 17.37 3.87
N TYR A 260 0.50 18.43 3.15
CA TYR A 260 -0.90 18.87 3.07
C TYR A 260 -1.53 19.15 4.43
N ARG A 261 -0.74 19.67 5.39
CA ARG A 261 -1.18 19.97 6.76
C ARG A 261 -2.47 20.78 6.80
N LYS A 262 -2.64 21.76 5.92
CA LYS A 262 -3.85 22.59 5.82
C LYS A 262 -5.11 21.74 5.61
N SER A 263 -5.11 20.85 4.61
CA SER A 263 -6.22 19.93 4.32
C SER A 263 -6.51 18.96 5.46
N MET A 264 -5.48 18.63 6.24
CA MET A 264 -5.57 17.67 7.34
C MET A 264 -6.08 18.30 8.65
N LYS A 265 -6.04 19.63 8.80
CA LYS A 265 -6.41 20.33 10.05
C LYS A 265 -7.84 20.07 10.50
N GLN A 266 -8.77 19.89 9.56
CA GLN A 266 -10.19 19.63 9.84
C GLN A 266 -10.43 18.27 10.51
N PHE A 267 -9.50 17.32 10.39
CA PHE A 267 -9.68 15.97 10.91
C PHE A 267 -9.14 15.83 12.33
N SER A 268 -9.75 14.94 13.12
CA SER A 268 -9.17 14.53 14.41
C SER A 268 -7.76 13.96 14.24
N LYS A 269 -6.88 14.09 15.25
CA LYS A 269 -5.52 13.53 15.19
C LYS A 269 -5.49 12.02 14.88
N LYS A 270 -6.51 11.25 15.30
CA LYS A 270 -6.65 9.82 14.97
C LYS A 270 -6.91 9.66 13.46
N ARG A 271 -7.87 10.40 12.90
CA ARG A 271 -8.16 10.37 11.46
C ARG A 271 -6.96 10.84 10.62
N GLN A 272 -6.29 11.93 11.03
CA GLN A 272 -5.06 12.38 10.39
C GLN A 272 -3.99 11.29 10.36
N ALA A 273 -3.72 10.65 11.51
CA ALA A 273 -2.73 9.59 11.60
C ALA A 273 -3.06 8.40 10.69
N LEU A 274 -4.34 8.05 10.55
CA LEU A 274 -4.78 6.94 9.70
C LEU A 274 -4.60 7.26 8.20
N ILE A 275 -5.01 8.46 7.77
CA ILE A 275 -4.79 8.92 6.39
C ILE A 275 -3.29 8.98 6.08
N TYR A 276 -2.46 9.57 6.96
CA TYR A 276 -1.01 9.58 6.77
C TYR A 276 -0.41 8.18 6.74
N ALA A 277 -0.89 7.26 7.58
CA ALA A 277 -0.41 5.88 7.65
C ALA A 277 -0.67 5.10 6.36
N ILE A 278 -1.87 5.27 5.80
CA ILE A 278 -2.30 4.68 4.53
C ILE A 278 -1.52 5.33 3.37
N ALA A 279 -1.55 6.66 3.24
CA ALA A 279 -0.83 7.37 2.18
C ALA A 279 0.67 7.01 2.13
N ARG A 280 1.31 6.91 3.31
CA ARG A 280 2.70 6.46 3.40
C ARG A 280 2.84 5.05 2.84
N GLN A 281 1.96 4.13 3.20
CA GLN A 281 2.04 2.74 2.78
C GLN A 281 1.71 2.54 1.30
N GLU A 282 0.73 3.28 0.78
CA GLU A 282 0.23 3.18 -0.59
C GLU A 282 1.21 3.75 -1.63
N SER A 283 1.71 4.96 -1.38
CA SER A 283 2.42 5.73 -2.43
C SER A 283 3.66 6.45 -1.94
N ARG A 284 3.97 6.39 -0.64
CA ARG A 284 4.94 7.29 0.01
C ARG A 284 4.61 8.77 -0.25
N PHE A 285 3.32 9.11 -0.30
CA PHE A 285 2.81 10.46 -0.55
C PHE A 285 3.03 11.01 -1.97
N ILE A 286 3.43 10.18 -2.94
CA ILE A 286 3.59 10.62 -4.33
C ILE A 286 2.21 10.82 -4.96
N PRO A 287 1.79 12.05 -5.29
CA PRO A 287 0.44 12.31 -5.82
C PRO A 287 0.23 11.64 -7.16
N ALA A 288 1.21 11.73 -8.06
CA ALA A 288 1.22 11.15 -9.40
C ALA A 288 1.35 9.61 -9.47
N SER A 289 1.24 8.88 -8.34
CA SER A 289 1.51 7.43 -8.30
C SER A 289 0.45 6.61 -9.05
N VAL A 290 0.91 5.71 -9.93
CA VAL A 290 0.08 4.74 -10.65
C VAL A 290 0.56 3.30 -10.36
N SER A 291 -0.36 2.45 -9.90
CA SER A 291 -0.06 1.05 -9.60
C SER A 291 -0.08 0.16 -10.86
N ARG A 292 0.42 -1.08 -10.73
CA ARG A 292 0.33 -2.08 -11.80
C ARG A 292 -1.09 -2.44 -12.22
N SER A 293 -2.05 -2.31 -11.31
CA SER A 293 -3.48 -2.54 -11.54
C SER A 293 -4.24 -1.24 -11.85
N PHE A 294 -3.51 -0.14 -12.02
CA PHE A 294 -4.04 1.22 -12.21
C PHE A 294 -4.84 1.72 -11.01
N ALA A 295 -4.29 1.53 -9.81
CA ALA A 295 -4.69 2.30 -8.64
C ALA A 295 -4.00 3.67 -8.69
N LEU A 296 -4.72 4.75 -8.37
CA LEU A 296 -4.33 6.11 -8.72
C LEU A 296 -4.15 6.98 -7.47
N GLY A 297 -3.24 7.94 -7.56
CA GLY A 297 -3.09 8.96 -6.55
C GLY A 297 -2.25 8.52 -5.36
N MET A 298 -2.00 9.46 -4.44
CA MET A 298 -1.28 9.17 -3.20
C MET A 298 -2.02 8.18 -2.28
N MET A 299 -3.32 7.97 -2.49
CA MET A 299 -4.17 7.06 -1.74
C MET A 299 -4.50 5.76 -2.49
N GLN A 300 -3.97 5.59 -3.70
CA GLN A 300 -4.10 4.39 -4.54
C GLN A 300 -5.55 3.91 -4.69
N PHE A 301 -6.43 4.82 -5.11
CA PHE A 301 -7.82 4.48 -5.40
C PHE A 301 -7.95 3.72 -6.73
N MET A 302 -8.68 2.61 -6.71
CA MET A 302 -9.02 1.88 -7.93
C MET A 302 -10.16 2.59 -8.69
N PRO A 303 -10.16 2.60 -10.04
CA PRO A 303 -11.18 3.26 -10.86
C PRO A 303 -12.63 2.99 -10.47
N PHE A 304 -12.98 1.72 -10.19
CA PHE A 304 -14.34 1.38 -9.77
C PHE A 304 -14.76 2.03 -8.44
N LEU A 305 -13.80 2.26 -7.53
CA LEU A 305 -14.06 2.90 -6.25
C LEU A 305 -14.16 4.42 -6.40
N ILE A 306 -13.36 5.00 -7.30
CA ILE A 306 -13.45 6.43 -7.66
C ILE A 306 -14.85 6.72 -8.22
N GLU A 307 -15.29 5.91 -9.19
CA GLU A 307 -16.63 6.01 -9.79
C GLU A 307 -17.74 5.87 -8.74
N HIS A 308 -17.63 4.89 -7.85
CA HIS A 308 -18.59 4.69 -6.77
C HIS A 308 -18.70 5.90 -5.83
N ILE A 309 -17.56 6.45 -5.40
CA ILE A 309 -17.53 7.60 -4.48
C ILE A 309 -18.02 8.87 -5.19
N ALA A 310 -17.60 9.11 -6.43
CA ALA A 310 -18.07 10.25 -7.24
C ALA A 310 -19.60 10.25 -7.35
N LYS A 311 -20.17 9.09 -7.73
CA LYS A 311 -21.62 8.91 -7.79
C LYS A 311 -22.31 9.16 -6.44
N LYS A 312 -21.73 8.69 -5.33
CA LYS A 312 -22.29 8.90 -3.99
C LYS A 312 -22.24 10.35 -3.53
N LYS A 313 -21.28 11.13 -4.04
CA LYS A 313 -21.13 12.55 -3.74
C LYS A 313 -21.83 13.47 -4.75
N GLY A 314 -22.43 12.92 -5.81
CA GLY A 314 -23.00 13.72 -6.90
C GLY A 314 -21.94 14.45 -7.74
N GLU A 315 -20.68 14.00 -7.69
CA GLU A 315 -19.58 14.58 -8.45
C GLU A 315 -19.43 13.92 -9.82
N HIS A 316 -18.92 14.68 -10.79
CA HIS A 316 -18.53 14.14 -12.10
C HIS A 316 -17.38 13.13 -11.96
N MET A 317 -17.41 12.07 -12.75
CA MET A 317 -16.36 11.05 -12.74
C MET A 317 -15.16 11.49 -13.58
N ASP A 318 -14.05 11.79 -12.91
CA ASP A 318 -12.73 11.94 -13.52
C ASP A 318 -11.72 11.10 -12.74
N LEU A 319 -10.91 10.29 -13.44
CA LEU A 319 -9.89 9.49 -12.77
C LEU A 319 -8.66 10.33 -12.41
N ASP A 320 -8.35 11.36 -13.20
CA ASP A 320 -7.13 12.17 -13.04
C ASP A 320 -7.23 13.08 -11.81
N MET A 321 -8.44 13.36 -11.33
CA MET A 321 -8.68 14.06 -10.06
C MET A 321 -8.00 13.39 -8.86
N MET A 322 -7.73 12.08 -8.90
CA MET A 322 -7.01 11.38 -7.82
C MET A 322 -5.53 11.74 -7.73
N PHE A 323 -4.94 12.34 -8.77
CA PHE A 323 -3.60 12.90 -8.68
C PHE A 323 -3.56 14.24 -7.92
N SER A 324 -4.72 14.87 -7.68
CA SER A 324 -4.83 15.99 -6.73
C SER A 324 -4.78 15.46 -5.29
N PRO A 325 -3.79 15.87 -4.47
CA PRO A 325 -3.71 15.45 -3.07
C PRO A 325 -4.96 15.80 -2.25
N TYR A 326 -5.57 16.94 -2.53
CA TYR A 326 -6.76 17.43 -1.82
C TYR A 326 -7.95 16.49 -2.05
N LYS A 327 -8.18 16.12 -3.32
CA LYS A 327 -9.28 15.23 -3.68
C LYS A 327 -9.01 13.79 -3.25
N ALA A 328 -7.76 13.34 -3.31
CA ALA A 328 -7.36 12.03 -2.77
C ALA A 328 -7.60 11.93 -1.25
N ILE A 329 -7.28 12.99 -0.49
CA ILE A 329 -7.54 13.07 0.96
C ILE A 329 -9.05 13.07 1.24
N GLU A 330 -9.83 13.84 0.49
CA GLU A 330 -11.28 13.89 0.60
C GLU A 330 -11.93 12.51 0.37
N TYR A 331 -11.55 11.83 -0.71
CA TYR A 331 -12.07 10.49 -1.04
C TYR A 331 -11.61 9.44 -0.04
N ALA A 332 -10.38 9.55 0.47
CA ALA A 332 -9.89 8.70 1.55
C ALA A 332 -10.72 8.88 2.82
N ASP A 333 -11.02 10.12 3.21
CA ASP A 333 -11.83 10.38 4.39
C ASP A 333 -13.24 9.79 4.26
N PHE A 334 -13.89 10.01 3.11
CA PHE A 334 -15.20 9.41 2.81
C PHE A 334 -15.17 7.87 2.86
N HIS A 335 -14.15 7.25 2.26
CA HIS A 335 -14.03 5.79 2.28
C HIS A 335 -13.73 5.25 3.69
N LEU A 336 -12.90 5.95 4.46
CA LEU A 336 -12.59 5.59 5.84
C LEU A 336 -13.78 5.75 6.77
N ASP A 337 -14.67 6.71 6.53
CA ASP A 337 -15.95 6.80 7.25
C ASP A 337 -16.80 5.56 7.02
N TYR A 338 -16.91 5.11 5.77
CA TYR A 338 -17.59 3.85 5.45
C TYR A 338 -16.98 2.65 6.19
N LEU A 339 -15.65 2.51 6.18
CA LEU A 339 -14.98 1.38 6.87
C LEU A 339 -15.17 1.45 8.39
N ASN A 340 -15.04 2.65 8.98
CA ASN A 340 -15.14 2.86 10.43
C ASN A 340 -16.55 2.62 11.00
N LYS A 341 -17.60 2.57 10.15
CA LYS A 341 -18.95 2.12 10.57
C LYS A 341 -18.98 0.66 11.04
N TYR A 342 -17.99 -0.14 10.63
CA TYR A 342 -17.95 -1.57 10.90
C TYR A 342 -16.67 -2.04 11.58
N LEU A 343 -15.57 -1.32 11.43
CA LEU A 343 -14.24 -1.72 11.91
C LEU A 343 -13.67 -0.57 12.75
N TYR A 344 -13.47 -0.81 14.04
CA TYR A 344 -12.99 0.20 14.98
C TYR A 344 -11.47 0.17 15.10
N HIS A 345 -10.89 -1.02 14.98
CA HIS A 345 -9.45 -1.21 15.14
C HIS A 345 -8.68 -0.87 13.85
N PRO A 346 -7.64 -0.01 13.92
CA PRO A 346 -6.92 0.47 12.73
C PRO A 346 -6.26 -0.65 11.89
N LEU A 347 -5.89 -1.77 12.49
CA LEU A 347 -5.41 -2.95 11.75
C LEU A 347 -6.47 -3.52 10.81
N PHE A 348 -7.72 -3.64 11.28
CA PHE A 348 -8.79 -4.20 10.47
C PHE A 348 -9.24 -3.22 9.40
N VAL A 349 -9.28 -1.92 9.72
CA VAL A 349 -9.49 -0.87 8.72
C VAL A 349 -8.43 -0.97 7.61
N ALA A 350 -7.16 -1.16 7.96
CA ALA A 350 -6.09 -1.36 6.98
C ALA A 350 -6.28 -2.62 6.12
N TYR A 351 -6.68 -3.74 6.72
CA TYR A 351 -7.02 -4.95 5.95
C TYR A 351 -8.18 -4.72 4.98
N ALA A 352 -9.19 -3.95 5.39
CA ALA A 352 -10.35 -3.65 4.56
C ALA A 352 -10.04 -2.64 3.46
N TYR A 353 -9.16 -1.68 3.70
CA TYR A 353 -8.70 -0.73 2.70
C TYR A 353 -7.95 -1.44 1.56
N ASN A 354 -7.03 -2.35 1.89
CA ASN A 354 -6.24 -3.08 0.89
C ASN A 354 -6.97 -4.28 0.27
N GLY A 355 -7.56 -5.15 1.11
CA GLY A 355 -8.16 -6.41 0.69
C GLY A 355 -9.68 -6.38 0.53
N GLY A 356 -10.33 -5.26 0.87
CA GLY A 356 -11.77 -5.12 0.88
C GLY A 356 -12.44 -5.55 2.21
N ILE A 357 -13.52 -4.86 2.56
CA ILE A 357 -14.28 -5.12 3.80
C ILE A 357 -14.89 -6.54 3.82
N GLY A 358 -15.34 -7.06 2.68
CA GLY A 358 -15.92 -8.40 2.58
C GLY A 358 -14.90 -9.50 2.93
N PHE A 359 -13.66 -9.36 2.47
CA PHE A 359 -12.57 -10.25 2.84
C PHE A 359 -12.26 -10.15 4.35
N THR A 360 -12.16 -8.92 4.87
CA THR A 360 -11.85 -8.67 6.28
C THR A 360 -12.93 -9.24 7.20
N LYS A 361 -14.21 -9.00 6.90
CA LYS A 361 -15.36 -9.59 7.61
C LYS A 361 -15.27 -11.11 7.65
N ARG A 362 -15.05 -11.76 6.49
CA ARG A 362 -14.93 -13.23 6.43
C ARG A 362 -13.75 -13.74 7.25
N LEU A 363 -12.62 -13.04 7.24
CA LEU A 363 -11.43 -13.41 8.02
C LEU A 363 -11.70 -13.36 9.52
N ILE A 364 -12.16 -12.22 10.04
CA ILE A 364 -12.27 -12.00 11.49
C ILE A 364 -13.39 -12.82 12.12
N LYS A 365 -14.44 -13.16 11.36
CA LYS A 365 -15.55 -14.03 11.81
C LYS A 365 -15.16 -15.51 11.92
N LYS A 366 -13.99 -15.94 11.42
CA LYS A 366 -13.52 -17.32 11.62
C LYS A 366 -13.27 -17.56 13.12
N PRO A 367 -13.68 -18.71 13.66
CA PRO A 367 -13.60 -18.97 15.11
C PRO A 367 -12.17 -19.00 15.65
N ASN A 368 -11.17 -19.28 14.80
CA ASN A 368 -9.76 -19.38 15.15
C ASN A 368 -8.93 -18.14 14.76
N TYR A 369 -9.57 -16.99 14.56
CA TYR A 369 -8.92 -15.71 14.26
C TYR A 369 -9.29 -14.65 15.29
N PHE A 370 -8.26 -14.00 15.85
CA PHE A 370 -8.37 -12.86 16.76
C PHE A 370 -9.30 -13.19 17.95
N ARG A 371 -9.00 -14.30 18.63
CA ARG A 371 -9.60 -14.75 19.90
C ARG A 371 -8.51 -14.84 20.96
N THR A 372 -8.91 -14.92 22.22
CA THR A 372 -8.00 -15.23 23.31
C THR A 372 -7.37 -16.59 23.09
N GLY A 373 -6.05 -16.69 23.25
CA GLY A 373 -5.31 -17.93 23.06
C GLY A 373 -3.82 -17.73 23.21
N ALA A 374 -3.09 -18.84 23.34
CA ALA A 374 -1.63 -18.81 23.38
C ALA A 374 -1.10 -18.16 22.09
N PHE A 375 -0.21 -17.18 22.24
CA PHE A 375 0.41 -16.42 21.14
C PHE A 375 -0.55 -15.57 20.29
N GLU A 376 -1.82 -15.43 20.68
CA GLU A 376 -2.74 -14.50 20.04
C GLU A 376 -2.45 -13.05 20.48
N PRO A 377 -2.70 -12.04 19.63
CA PRO A 377 -3.23 -12.12 18.25
C PRO A 377 -2.16 -12.40 17.18
N TYR A 378 -0.88 -12.57 17.56
CA TYR A 378 0.23 -12.69 16.61
C TYR A 378 0.05 -13.89 15.68
N LEU A 379 -0.44 -15.00 16.23
CA LEU A 379 -0.74 -16.20 15.45
C LEU A 379 -1.82 -15.93 14.39
N SER A 380 -2.94 -15.32 14.77
CA SER A 380 -3.98 -14.90 13.81
C SER A 380 -3.45 -14.00 12.70
N MET A 381 -2.55 -13.07 13.03
CA MET A 381 -1.92 -12.22 12.03
C MET A 381 -1.09 -13.04 11.05
N GLU A 382 -0.26 -13.98 11.50
CA GLU A 382 0.62 -14.76 10.61
C GLU A 382 -0.11 -15.81 9.77
N LYS A 383 -1.19 -16.41 10.28
CA LYS A 383 -1.98 -17.42 9.55
C LYS A 383 -2.79 -16.87 8.37
N MET A 384 -2.99 -15.56 8.32
CA MET A 384 -3.76 -14.90 7.26
C MET A 384 -3.15 -15.20 5.88
N THR A 385 -3.88 -15.96 5.06
CA THR A 385 -3.38 -16.48 3.77
C THR A 385 -3.12 -15.39 2.73
N ASN A 386 -3.88 -14.30 2.77
CA ASN A 386 -3.60 -13.12 1.96
C ASN A 386 -2.38 -12.38 2.54
N VAL A 387 -1.19 -12.75 2.04
CA VAL A 387 0.10 -12.21 2.48
C VAL A 387 0.20 -10.70 2.25
N GLU A 388 -0.35 -10.20 1.14
CA GLU A 388 -0.31 -8.77 0.83
C GLU A 388 -1.06 -7.97 1.89
N ALA A 389 -2.32 -8.31 2.14
CA ALA A 389 -3.13 -7.63 3.14
C ALA A 389 -2.56 -7.81 4.56
N ARG A 390 -2.01 -8.99 4.87
CA ARG A 390 -1.33 -9.25 6.16
C ARG A 390 -0.19 -8.28 6.41
N GLU A 391 0.76 -8.19 5.47
CA GLU A 391 1.93 -7.33 5.63
C GLU A 391 1.56 -5.85 5.50
N TYR A 392 0.55 -5.52 4.67
CA TYR A 392 -0.01 -4.18 4.57
C TYR A 392 -0.56 -3.71 5.93
N GLY A 393 -1.42 -4.49 6.58
CA GLY A 393 -2.00 -4.12 7.86
C GLY A 393 -0.96 -3.91 8.96
N LYS A 394 0.06 -4.80 9.04
CA LYS A 394 1.18 -4.63 9.98
C LYS A 394 1.89 -3.29 9.77
N ARG A 395 2.16 -2.93 8.51
CA ARG A 395 2.84 -1.67 8.14
C ARG A 395 1.98 -0.45 8.42
N VAL A 396 0.69 -0.47 8.07
CA VAL A 396 -0.23 0.65 8.34
C VAL A 396 -0.41 0.84 9.85
N LEU A 397 -0.58 -0.22 10.64
CA LEU A 397 -0.69 -0.08 12.10
C LEU A 397 0.59 0.51 12.71
N THR A 398 1.77 0.06 12.24
CA THR A 398 3.06 0.64 12.64
C THR A 398 3.12 2.14 12.29
N ASN A 399 2.75 2.49 11.06
CA ASN A 399 2.75 3.88 10.61
C ASN A 399 1.75 4.74 11.43
N TYR A 400 0.58 4.20 11.73
CA TYR A 400 -0.48 4.88 12.47
C TYR A 400 0.00 5.31 13.86
N VAL A 401 0.63 4.38 14.60
CA VAL A 401 1.23 4.68 15.91
C VAL A 401 2.31 5.76 15.81
N ILE A 402 3.17 5.68 14.79
CA ILE A 402 4.23 6.69 14.58
C ILE A 402 3.63 8.06 14.28
N TYR A 403 2.61 8.14 13.44
CA TYR A 403 1.95 9.42 13.12
C TYR A 403 1.16 9.98 14.30
N LEU A 404 0.51 9.15 15.13
CA LEU A 404 -0.10 9.62 16.38
C LEU A 404 0.93 10.34 17.27
N ASN A 405 2.10 9.73 17.47
CA ASN A 405 3.17 10.36 18.24
C ASN A 405 3.66 11.67 17.60
N LYS A 406 3.82 11.71 16.28
CA LYS A 406 4.21 12.94 15.54
C LYS A 406 3.15 14.04 15.55
N LEU A 407 1.89 13.68 15.81
CA LEU A 407 0.78 14.61 16.01
C LEU A 407 0.62 15.01 17.50
N GLY A 408 1.56 14.61 18.36
CA GLY A 408 1.53 14.93 19.79
C GLY A 408 0.51 14.11 20.58
N LYS A 409 0.11 12.94 20.09
CA LYS A 409 -0.60 11.92 20.89
C LYS A 409 0.39 10.83 21.26
N SER A 410 0.91 10.88 22.49
CA SER A 410 1.78 9.82 23.03
C SER A 410 1.07 8.49 22.91
N THR A 411 1.64 7.54 22.18
CA THR A 411 0.96 6.30 21.83
C THR A 411 1.94 5.15 21.72
N ARG A 412 1.55 4.00 22.28
CA ARG A 412 2.29 2.73 22.20
C ARG A 412 1.55 1.75 21.29
N LEU A 413 2.27 0.86 20.63
CA LEU A 413 1.73 -0.14 19.71
C LEU A 413 1.16 -1.36 20.45
N LEU A 414 1.80 -1.79 21.54
CA LEU A 414 1.39 -2.97 22.29
C LEU A 414 -0.08 -2.93 22.78
N PRO A 415 -0.63 -1.79 23.28
CA PRO A 415 -2.06 -1.70 23.60
C PRO A 415 -2.97 -2.05 22.43
N PHE A 416 -2.72 -1.54 21.23
CA PHE A 416 -3.50 -1.91 20.04
C PHE A 416 -3.44 -3.41 19.78
N ILE A 417 -2.25 -4.02 19.89
CA ILE A 417 -2.12 -5.46 19.74
C ILE A 417 -2.96 -6.21 20.78
N LYS A 418 -2.96 -5.80 22.05
CA LYS A 418 -3.76 -6.46 23.09
C LYS A 418 -5.26 -6.39 22.83
N THR A 419 -5.76 -5.28 22.26
CA THR A 419 -7.20 -5.12 21.94
C THR A 419 -7.69 -6.05 20.83
N LEU A 420 -6.81 -6.57 19.98
CA LEU A 420 -7.21 -7.36 18.81
C LEU A 420 -8.00 -8.63 19.15
N THR A 421 -7.84 -9.19 20.35
CA THR A 421 -8.56 -10.39 20.79
C THR A 421 -9.89 -10.08 21.48
N ASN A 422 -10.27 -8.80 21.62
CA ASN A 422 -11.57 -8.36 22.13
C ASN A 422 -12.46 -7.89 20.97
N PRO A 423 -13.39 -8.72 20.45
CA PRO A 423 -14.20 -8.36 19.29
C PRO A 423 -14.97 -7.04 19.46
N ALA A 424 -15.57 -6.79 20.63
CA ALA A 424 -16.35 -5.60 20.92
C ALA A 424 -15.58 -4.28 20.75
N GLU A 425 -14.25 -4.32 20.93
CA GLU A 425 -13.37 -3.15 20.75
C GLU A 425 -12.84 -3.00 19.31
N THR A 426 -13.09 -3.97 18.45
CA THR A 426 -12.40 -4.05 17.14
C THR A 426 -13.32 -3.97 15.94
N ASP A 427 -14.55 -4.45 16.04
CA ASP A 427 -15.49 -4.48 14.93
C ASP A 427 -16.95 -4.64 15.37
N ARG A 428 -17.86 -4.41 14.43
CA ARG A 428 -19.32 -4.57 14.57
C ARG A 428 -19.83 -5.93 14.12
N PHE A 429 -18.98 -6.82 13.61
CA PHE A 429 -19.42 -8.05 12.96
C PHE A 429 -19.52 -9.26 13.90
N ARG A 430 -18.98 -9.14 15.11
CA ARG A 430 -18.75 -10.22 16.06
C ARG A 430 -19.30 -9.90 17.43
#